data_AF-A0A4R6T0D8-F1
#
_entry.id   AF-A0A4R6T0D8-F1
#
_cell.length_a   1.000
_cell.length_b   1.000
_cell.length_c   1.000
_cell.angle_alpha   90.00
_cell.angle_beta   90.00
_cell.angle_gamma   90.00
#
_symmetry.space_group_name_H-M   'P 1'
#
loop_
_entity.id
_entity.type
_entity.pdbx_description
1 polymer ?
#
loop_
_entity_poly.entity_id
_entity_poly.type
_entity_poly.pdbx_seq_one_letter_code
_entity_poly.pdbx_strand_id
1 'polypeptide(L)' 'MKEFRLIQHKLIPLALFMLNIGVIHLVYLLAAYCYTPFVIPIAICSVFMTWSIVKKNKILIYLSVGAYLVVLLSNICL' A
#
# COMPACT_ATOMS: atom_id res chain seq x y z
N MET A 1 -13.33 -17.13 -17.55
CA MET A 1 -13.30 -15.67 -17.31
C MET A 1 -14.05 -15.20 -16.05
N LYS A 2 -15.03 -15.94 -15.49
CA LYS A 2 -15.75 -15.53 -14.27
C LYS A 2 -14.87 -15.49 -13.00
N GLU A 3 -13.98 -16.48 -12.84
CA GLU A 3 -12.98 -16.57 -11.75
C GLU A 3 -12.08 -15.33 -11.64
N PHE A 4 -11.59 -14.80 -12.77
CA PHE A 4 -10.76 -13.59 -12.77
C PHE A 4 -11.49 -12.36 -12.22
N ARG A 5 -12.79 -12.27 -12.51
CA ARG A 5 -13.67 -11.18 -12.08
C ARG A 5 -13.95 -11.24 -10.57
N LEU A 6 -14.13 -12.45 -10.02
CA LEU A 6 -14.30 -12.70 -8.57
C LEU A 6 -13.04 -12.38 -7.76
N ILE A 7 -11.86 -12.76 -8.26
CA ILE A 7 -10.59 -12.45 -7.58
C ILE A 7 -10.36 -10.94 -7.55
N GLN A 8 -10.59 -10.22 -8.66
CA GLN A 8 -10.52 -8.75 -8.66
C GLN A 8 -11.50 -8.11 -7.67
N HIS A 9 -12.68 -8.71 -7.48
CA HIS A 9 -13.70 -8.23 -6.55
C HIS A 9 -13.30 -8.31 -5.07
N LYS A 10 -12.34 -9.17 -4.70
CA LYS A 10 -11.78 -9.25 -3.34
C LYS A 10 -10.43 -8.55 -3.22
N LEU A 11 -9.61 -8.66 -4.26
CA LEU A 11 -8.24 -8.13 -4.24
C LEU A 11 -8.21 -6.60 -4.26
N ILE A 12 -9.09 -5.97 -5.05
CA ILE A 12 -9.15 -4.51 -5.15
C ILE A 12 -9.61 -3.89 -3.82
N PRO A 13 -10.69 -4.37 -3.16
CA PRO A 13 -11.04 -3.89 -1.82
C PRO A 13 -9.94 -4.08 -0.79
N LEU A 14 -9.22 -5.22 -0.83
CA LEU A 14 -8.09 -5.45 0.06
C LEU A 14 -6.95 -4.46 -0.17
N ALA A 15 -6.62 -4.18 -1.43
CA ALA A 15 -5.60 -3.19 -1.79
C ALA A 15 -6.00 -1.77 -1.38
N LEU A 16 -7.28 -1.41 -1.55
CA LEU A 16 -7.84 -0.14 -1.08
C LEU A 16 -7.78 0.00 0.44
N PHE A 17 -8.03 -1.08 1.17
CA PHE A 17 -7.90 -1.10 2.63
C PHE A 17 -6.45 -0.89 3.07
N MET A 18 -5.51 -1.61 2.45
CA MET A 18 -4.07 -1.43 2.73
C MET A 18 -3.54 -0.04 2.35
N LEU A 19 -4.02 0.53 1.24
CA LEU A 19 -3.71 1.89 0.84
C LEU A 19 -4.18 2.89 1.90
N ASN A 20 -5.40 2.75 2.42
CA ASN A 20 -5.90 3.62 3.49
C ASN A 20 -5.02 3.54 4.75
N ILE A 21 -4.59 2.34 5.15
CA ILE A 21 -3.66 2.17 6.28
C ILE A 21 -2.34 2.91 5.99
N GLY A 22 -1.78 2.75 4.81
CA GLY A 22 -0.54 3.45 4.41
C GLY A 22 -0.66 4.97 4.44
N VAL A 23 -1.77 5.50 3.97
CA VAL A 23 -2.05 6.94 3.99
C VAL A 23 -2.24 7.45 5.42
N ILE A 24 -2.99 6.75 6.27
CA ILE A 24 -3.16 7.11 7.69
C ILE A 24 -1.81 7.08 8.41
N HIS A 25 -0.98 6.07 8.15
CA HIS A 25 0.35 5.97 8.72
C HIS A 25 1.23 7.15 8.31
N LEU A 26 1.16 7.56 7.04
CA LEU A 26 1.87 8.72 6.53
C LEU A 26 1.39 10.02 7.18
N VAL A 27 0.07 10.20 7.33
CA VAL A 27 -0.52 11.35 8.03
C VAL A 27 -0.08 11.38 9.50
N TYR A 28 -0.06 10.23 10.18
CA TYR A 28 0.41 10.13 11.56
C TYR A 28 1.87 10.56 11.71
N LEU A 29 2.76 10.04 10.85
CA LEU A 29 4.18 10.40 10.85
C LEU A 29 4.39 11.91 10.62
N LEU A 30 3.63 12.48 9.66
CA LEU A 30 3.72 13.89 9.32
C LEU A 30 3.16 14.80 10.43
N ALA A 31 2.05 14.41 11.04
CA ALA A 31 1.43 15.12 12.17
C ALA A 31 2.29 15.09 13.43
N ALA A 32 3.04 14.00 13.65
CA ALA A 32 3.98 13.86 14.76
C ALA A 32 5.28 14.66 14.56
N TYR A 33 5.45 15.41 13.46
CA TYR A 33 6.71 16.03 13.03
C TYR A 33 7.89 15.04 12.97
N CYS A 34 7.58 13.75 12.88
CA CYS A 34 8.56 12.68 12.91
C CYS A 34 8.97 12.38 11.46
N TYR A 35 9.84 13.24 10.91
CA TYR A 35 10.43 13.07 9.58
C TYR A 35 11.44 11.92 9.58
N THR A 36 10.91 10.71 9.77
CA THR A 36 11.68 9.49 9.68
C THR A 36 12.06 9.22 8.22
N PRO A 37 13.16 8.51 7.96
CA PRO A 37 13.55 8.13 6.60
C PRO A 37 12.49 7.26 5.89
N PHE A 38 11.45 6.82 6.60
CA PHE A 38 10.37 5.98 6.10
C PHE A 38 9.20 6.75 5.48
N VAL A 39 9.09 8.07 5.70
CA VAL A 39 8.00 8.89 5.12
C VAL A 39 7.99 8.81 3.59
N ILE A 40 9.15 8.98 2.96
CA ILE A 40 9.29 8.96 1.50
C ILE A 40 8.97 7.56 0.93
N PRO A 41 9.55 6.45 1.44
CA PRO A 41 9.19 5.09 1.04
C PRO A 41 7.68 4.79 1.14
N ILE A 42 7.02 5.22 2.22
CA ILE A 42 5.58 5.01 2.42
C ILE A 42 4.77 5.80 1.38
N ALA A 43 5.18 7.03 1.06
CA ALA A 43 4.55 7.84 0.02
C ALA A 43 4.63 7.14 -1.35
N ILE A 44 5.84 6.67 -1.72
CA ILE A 44 6.09 5.97 -2.98
C ILE A 44 5.25 4.68 -3.05
N CYS A 45 5.22 3.89 -1.98
CA CYS A 45 4.40 2.68 -1.91
C CYS A 45 2.91 3.00 -2.11
N SER A 46 2.40 4.08 -1.51
CA SER A 46 1.00 4.50 -1.62
C SER A 46 0.63 4.90 -3.06
N VAL A 47 1.50 5.66 -3.74
CA VAL A 47 1.32 6.01 -5.16
C VAL A 47 1.35 4.76 -6.04
N PHE A 48 2.31 3.87 -5.80
CA PHE A 48 2.46 2.63 -6.56
C PHE A 48 1.27 1.68 -6.37
N MET A 49 0.72 1.60 -5.16
CA MET A 49 -0.47 0.81 -4.84
C MET A 49 -1.74 1.41 -5.48
N THR A 50 -1.83 2.74 -5.56
CA THR A 50 -2.91 3.41 -6.31
C THR A 50 -2.82 3.08 -7.81
N TRP A 51 -1.62 3.15 -8.39
CA TRP A 51 -1.40 2.81 -9.79
C TRP A 51 -1.74 1.35 -10.11
N SER A 52 -1.39 0.41 -9.22
CA SER A 52 -1.68 -1.01 -9.40
C SER A 52 -3.18 -1.32 -9.34
N ILE A 53 -3.94 -0.63 -8.49
CA ILE A 53 -5.41 -0.67 -8.44
C ILE A 53 -6.01 -0.16 -9.76
N VAL A 54 -5.57 0.99 -10.26
CA VAL A 54 -6.08 1.59 -11.51
C VAL A 54 -5.83 0.67 -12.70
N LYS A 55 -4.63 0.07 -12.78
CA LYS A 55 -4.29 -0.91 -13.83
C LYS A 55 -4.98 -2.27 -13.64
N LYS A 56 -5.62 -2.52 -12.49
CA LYS A 56 -6.31 -3.77 -12.13
C LYS A 56 -5.43 -5.01 -12.32
N ASN A 57 -4.12 -4.86 -12.21
CA ASN A 57 -3.15 -5.93 -12.41
C ASN A 57 -2.89 -6.62 -11.08
N LYS A 58 -3.32 -7.89 -10.97
CA LYS A 58 -3.20 -8.68 -9.75
C LYS A 58 -1.77 -8.77 -9.22
N ILE A 59 -0.80 -9.05 -10.11
CA ILE A 59 0.60 -9.21 -9.75
C ILE A 59 1.12 -7.89 -9.17
N LEU A 60 0.80 -6.79 -9.84
CA LEU A 60 1.22 -5.45 -9.43
C LEU A 60 0.61 -5.07 -8.08
N ILE A 61 -0.64 -5.46 -7.81
CA ILE A 61 -1.30 -5.26 -6.52
C ILE A 61 -0.55 -6.00 -5.42
N TYR A 62 -0.29 -7.31 -5.57
CA TYR A 62 0.47 -8.08 -4.59
C TYR A 62 1.86 -7.51 -4.32
N LEU A 63 2.55 -7.08 -5.37
CA LEU A 63 3.89 -6.52 -5.27
C LEU A 63 3.86 -5.17 -4.53
N SER A 64 2.88 -4.31 -4.82
CA SER A 64 2.71 -3.04 -4.10
C SER A 64 2.35 -3.22 -2.63
N VAL A 65 1.44 -4.14 -2.30
CA VAL A 65 1.05 -4.46 -0.91
C VAL A 65 2.22 -5.08 -0.15
N GLY A 66 2.94 -6.01 -0.77
CA GLY A 66 4.14 -6.63 -0.19
C GLY A 66 5.24 -5.61 0.10
N ALA A 67 5.52 -4.71 -0.85
CA ALA A 67 6.51 -3.64 -0.66
C ALA A 67 6.15 -2.74 0.52
N TYR A 68 4.87 -2.35 0.65
CA TYR A 68 4.41 -1.56 1.79
C TYR A 68 4.59 -2.31 3.13
N LEU A 69 4.27 -3.61 3.18
CA LEU A 69 4.47 -4.41 4.40
C LEU A 69 5.94 -4.52 4.80
N VAL A 70 6.86 -4.65 3.84
CA VAL A 70 8.30 -4.65 4.13
C VAL A 70 8.73 -3.32 4.74
N VAL A 71 8.31 -2.20 4.14
CA VAL A 71 8.61 -0.86 4.68
C VAL A 71 8.03 -0.69 6.09
N LEU A 72 6.82 -1.16 6.33
CA LEU A 72 6.16 -1.11 7.64
C LEU A 72 6.93 -1.93 8.69
N LEU A 73 7.29 -3.17 8.36
CA LEU A 73 8.08 -4.03 9.27
C LEU A 73 9.44 -3.41 9.58
N SER A 74 10.11 -2.84 8.58
CA SER A 74 11.38 -2.13 8.79
C SER A 74 11.22 -0.88 9.65
N ASN A 75 10.09 -0.18 9.57
CA ASN A 75 9.82 0.99 10.38
C ASN A 75 9.48 0.66 11.85
N ILE A 76 8.82 -0.48 12.10
CA ILE A 76 8.47 -0.92 13.47
C ILE A 76 9.67 -1.54 14.21
N CYS A 77 10.60 -2.16 13.49
CA CYS A 77 11.74 -2.87 14.08
C CYS A 77 12.93 -1.96 14.45
N LEU A 78 12.82 -0.64 14.22
CA LEU A 78 13.89 0.36 14.35
C LEU A 78 13.46 1.47 15.30
#